data_AF-A0A0W0TDU5-F1
#
_entry.id   AF-A0A0W0TDU5-F1
#
_cell.length_a   1.000
_cell.length_b   1.000
_cell.length_c   1.000
_cell.angle_alpha   90.00
_cell.angle_beta   90.00
_cell.angle_gamma   90.00
#
_symmetry.space_group_name_H-M   'P 1'
#
loop_
_entity.id
_entity.type
_entity.pdbx_description
1 polymer ?
#
loop_
_entity_poly.entity_id
_entity_poly.type
_entity_poly.pdbx_seq_one_letter_code
_entity_poly.pdbx_strand_id
1 'polypeptide(L)'
;MAKDKTEQKKAKLSFFPTFFSTPKVEKTNAPPRDYLSLAKRYTPKPETFLLAGATAPLELLTIKRIADPKYKLTPYSGIMKELGIKGLIQGWGARVLYCSVGTFTTIGLLDYTDNNLFLTTVLKNPLNLPLSLFSNAQQNGKNLKESFKFVGGSVFNLTVNASFLARNFAGILCWEMGVKVRDYIYKSSGESNTQGATTAAILTSGISATIMNAWLKPFFTGKGPLGLKLAIANALLKDCWPLAGREFISTTMYFINKPFPEKEKQEPVEEPDNEATIRPK
;
A
#
# COMPACT_ATOMS: atom_id res chain seq x y z
N MET A 1 38.25 -44.58 17.88
CA MET A 1 38.20 -43.16 18.32
C MET A 1 37.60 -42.32 17.19
N ALA A 2 36.28 -42.12 17.22
CA ALA A 2 35.56 -41.38 16.19
C ALA A 2 35.40 -39.92 16.63
N LYS A 3 36.24 -39.02 16.10
CA LYS A 3 36.07 -37.57 16.29
C LYS A 3 34.92 -37.07 15.43
N ASP A 4 33.83 -36.82 16.14
CA ASP A 4 32.76 -35.85 15.95
C ASP A 4 32.70 -35.09 14.60
N LYS A 5 31.90 -35.63 13.67
CA LYS A 5 31.53 -34.97 12.39
C LYS A 5 30.46 -33.89 12.58
N THR A 6 30.05 -33.59 13.81
CA THR A 6 28.95 -32.66 14.11
C THR A 6 29.43 -31.21 14.12
N GLU A 7 30.67 -30.94 14.50
CA GLU A 7 31.19 -29.56 14.58
C GLU A 7 31.49 -28.93 13.21
N GLN A 8 31.95 -29.71 12.22
CA GLN A 8 32.20 -29.19 10.87
C GLN A 8 30.93 -28.81 10.11
N LYS A 9 29.75 -29.33 10.49
CA LYS A 9 28.46 -28.90 9.90
C LYS A 9 27.96 -27.58 10.48
N LYS A 10 28.29 -27.25 11.73
CA LYS A 10 27.91 -25.96 12.35
C LYS A 10 28.69 -24.79 11.74
N ALA A 11 29.95 -24.99 11.37
CA ALA A 11 30.77 -23.94 10.75
C ALA A 11 30.39 -23.60 9.29
N LYS A 12 29.64 -24.48 8.59
CA LYS A 12 29.14 -24.21 7.23
C LYS A 12 27.76 -23.55 7.18
N LEU A 13 27.11 -23.36 8.33
CA LEU A 13 25.83 -22.66 8.46
C LEU A 13 25.96 -21.18 8.85
N SER A 14 27.18 -20.69 9.13
CA SER A 14 27.46 -19.28 9.45
C SER A 14 27.68 -18.39 8.22
N PHE A 15 27.48 -18.90 7.00
CA PHE A 15 27.60 -18.14 5.76
C PHE A 15 26.28 -17.50 5.29
N PHE A 16 25.17 -17.80 5.98
CA PHE A 16 23.94 -17.04 5.79
C PHE A 16 23.98 -15.82 6.71
N PRO A 17 23.83 -14.58 6.18
CA PRO A 17 23.63 -13.43 7.04
C PRO A 17 22.40 -13.71 7.90
N THR A 18 22.56 -13.55 9.21
CA THR A 18 21.54 -13.66 10.25
C THR A 18 20.48 -12.57 10.04
N PHE A 19 19.65 -12.72 9.00
CA PHE A 19 18.47 -11.88 8.75
C PHE A 19 17.34 -12.12 9.78
N PHE A 20 17.56 -13.04 10.71
CA PHE A 20 16.65 -13.39 11.81
C PHE A 20 17.25 -13.12 13.20
N SER A 21 18.19 -12.19 13.34
CA SER A 21 18.28 -11.50 14.64
C SER A 21 16.98 -10.73 14.80
N THR A 22 16.03 -11.33 15.52
CA THR A 22 14.87 -10.63 16.08
C THR A 22 15.40 -9.32 16.65
N PRO A 23 14.89 -8.15 16.22
CA PRO A 23 15.28 -6.91 16.85
C PRO A 23 15.07 -7.12 18.35
N LYS A 24 16.08 -6.81 19.16
CA LYS A 24 15.83 -6.59 20.58
C LYS A 24 14.72 -5.55 20.60
N VAL A 25 13.50 -5.99 20.91
CA VAL A 25 12.41 -5.09 21.24
C VAL A 25 12.88 -4.46 22.53
N GLU A 26 13.55 -3.32 22.39
CA GLU A 26 13.71 -2.38 23.48
C GLU A 26 12.29 -2.16 23.96
N LYS A 27 11.99 -2.65 25.17
CA LYS A 27 10.67 -2.49 25.78
C LYS A 27 10.51 -1.00 25.99
N THR A 28 10.01 -0.30 24.98
CA THR A 28 9.44 1.01 25.14
C THR A 28 8.35 0.83 26.18
N ASN A 29 8.46 1.55 27.30
CA ASN A 29 7.43 1.65 28.33
C ASN A 29 6.20 2.43 27.80
N ALA A 30 5.88 2.28 26.52
CA ALA A 30 4.71 2.85 25.89
C ALA A 30 3.49 2.08 26.41
N PRO A 31 2.45 2.77 26.91
CA PRO A 31 1.22 2.10 27.31
C PRO A 31 0.66 1.28 26.15
N PRO A 32 -0.01 0.14 26.41
CA PRO A 32 -0.68 -0.62 25.37
C PRO A 32 -1.61 0.31 24.59
N ARG A 33 -1.38 0.44 23.28
CA ARG A 33 -2.15 1.37 22.43
C ARG A 33 -3.62 0.98 22.48
N ASP A 34 -4.46 1.89 22.97
CA ASP A 34 -5.91 1.69 23.05
C ASP A 34 -6.50 1.57 21.64
N TYR A 35 -7.05 0.39 21.32
CA TYR A 35 -7.70 0.12 20.03
C TYR A 35 -8.86 1.08 19.74
N LEU A 36 -9.59 1.56 20.76
CA LEU A 36 -10.66 2.54 20.57
C LEU A 36 -10.09 3.91 20.17
N SER A 37 -8.95 4.32 20.72
CA SER A 37 -8.25 5.55 20.33
C SER A 37 -7.77 5.49 18.87
N LEU A 38 -7.25 4.34 18.42
CA LEU A 38 -6.84 4.11 17.04
C LEU A 38 -8.05 4.11 16.09
N ALA A 39 -9.12 3.40 16.45
CA ALA A 39 -10.35 3.35 15.65
C ALA A 39 -11.00 4.74 15.50
N LYS A 40 -10.98 5.57 16.55
CA LYS A 40 -11.45 6.97 16.49
C LYS A 40 -10.55 7.83 15.60
N ARG A 41 -9.22 7.67 15.69
CA ARG A 41 -8.23 8.37 14.87
C ARG A 41 -8.36 8.07 13.37
N TYR A 42 -8.88 6.88 13.02
CA TYR A 42 -9.00 6.42 11.63
C TYR A 42 -10.45 6.26 11.16
N THR A 43 -11.37 7.08 11.68
CA THR A 43 -12.76 7.11 11.21
C THR A 43 -12.78 7.38 9.69
N PRO A 44 -13.38 6.50 8.88
CA PRO A 44 -13.41 6.66 7.42
C PRO A 44 -14.03 7.98 7.01
N LYS A 45 -13.24 8.84 6.36
CA LYS A 45 -13.77 10.02 5.68
C LYS A 45 -14.70 9.57 4.53
N PRO A 46 -15.93 10.12 4.38
CA PRO A 46 -16.84 9.75 3.29
C PRO A 46 -16.21 9.82 1.89
N GLU A 47 -15.30 10.76 1.68
CA GLU A 47 -14.51 10.96 0.47
C GLU A 47 -13.70 9.72 0.10
N THR A 48 -13.31 8.89 1.08
CA THR A 48 -12.59 7.64 0.85
C THR A 48 -13.41 6.68 -0.01
N PHE A 49 -14.72 6.57 0.22
CA PHE A 49 -15.58 5.68 -0.55
C PHE A 49 -15.84 6.21 -1.97
N LEU A 50 -15.96 7.53 -2.12
CA LEU A 50 -16.09 8.18 -3.42
C LEU A 50 -14.83 7.96 -4.27
N LEU A 51 -13.66 8.21 -3.68
CA LEU A 51 -12.37 7.95 -4.32
C LEU A 51 -12.19 6.47 -4.63
N ALA A 52 -12.54 5.57 -3.71
CA ALA A 52 -12.52 4.12 -3.97
C ALA A 52 -13.39 3.75 -5.17
N GLY A 53 -14.57 4.37 -5.30
CA GLY A 53 -15.46 4.21 -6.45
C GLY A 53 -14.84 4.69 -7.76
N ALA A 54 -14.12 5.80 -7.75
CA ALA A 54 -13.42 6.33 -8.91
C ALA A 54 -12.25 5.41 -9.38
N THR A 55 -11.67 4.60 -8.48
CA THR A 55 -10.62 3.63 -8.87
C THR A 55 -11.15 2.45 -9.69
N ALA A 56 -12.44 2.12 -9.58
CA ALA A 56 -13.01 0.91 -10.16
C ALA A 56 -12.94 0.83 -11.69
N PRO A 57 -13.42 1.83 -12.46
CA PRO A 57 -13.34 1.79 -13.92
C PRO A 57 -11.88 1.79 -14.41
N LEU A 58 -10.99 2.53 -13.72
CA LEU A 58 -9.59 2.64 -14.09
C LEU A 58 -8.81 1.33 -13.90
N GLU A 59 -9.07 0.62 -12.79
CA GLU A 59 -8.47 -0.70 -12.59
C GLU A 59 -9.02 -1.70 -13.61
N LEU A 60 -10.32 -1.68 -13.91
CA LEU A 60 -10.91 -2.61 -14.88
C LEU A 60 -10.28 -2.44 -16.27
N LEU A 61 -10.11 -1.20 -16.73
CA LEU A 61 -9.40 -0.90 -17.99
C LEU A 61 -7.98 -1.46 -17.99
N THR A 62 -7.25 -1.30 -16.88
CA THR A 62 -5.90 -1.83 -16.71
C THR A 62 -5.90 -3.37 -16.75
N ILE A 63 -6.82 -4.03 -16.05
CA ILE A 63 -6.92 -5.50 -16.00
C ILE A 63 -7.24 -6.06 -17.38
N LYS A 64 -8.21 -5.49 -18.10
CA LYS A 64 -8.60 -5.95 -19.44
C LYS A 64 -7.45 -5.84 -20.43
N ARG A 65 -6.63 -4.79 -20.32
CA ARG A 65 -5.43 -4.63 -21.16
C ARG A 65 -4.35 -5.69 -20.89
N ILE A 66 -4.27 -6.23 -19.66
CA ILE A 66 -3.26 -7.23 -19.28
C ILE A 66 -3.75 -8.67 -19.49
N ALA A 67 -5.07 -8.89 -19.41
CA ALA A 67 -5.65 -10.23 -19.36
C ALA A 67 -5.69 -10.96 -20.70
N ASP A 68 -5.61 -10.23 -21.83
CA ASP A 68 -5.84 -10.83 -23.14
C ASP A 68 -4.55 -11.02 -23.97
N PRO A 69 -4.06 -12.27 -24.14
CA PRO A 69 -2.88 -12.57 -24.93
C PRO A 69 -3.12 -12.50 -26.45
N LYS A 70 -4.38 -12.47 -26.93
CA LYS A 70 -4.70 -12.30 -28.36
C LYS A 70 -4.75 -10.82 -28.78
N TYR A 71 -4.93 -9.90 -27.84
CA TYR A 71 -5.19 -8.50 -28.13
C TYR A 71 -3.88 -7.71 -28.00
N LYS A 72 -3.27 -7.49 -29.15
CA LYS A 72 -2.22 -6.49 -29.36
C LYS A 72 -2.57 -5.19 -28.63
N LEU A 73 -1.88 -4.88 -27.52
CA LEU A 73 -1.65 -3.51 -27.05
C LEU A 73 -2.86 -2.56 -27.13
N THR A 74 -4.10 -3.08 -27.00
CA THR A 74 -5.29 -2.36 -27.45
C THR A 74 -5.34 -1.04 -26.70
N PRO A 75 -5.46 0.09 -27.42
CA PRO A 75 -5.55 1.37 -26.74
C PRO A 75 -6.77 1.37 -25.83
N TYR A 76 -6.70 2.08 -24.71
CA TYR A 76 -7.83 2.10 -23.75
C TYR A 76 -9.13 2.59 -24.38
N SER A 77 -9.05 3.43 -25.42
CA SER A 77 -10.22 3.83 -26.21
C SER A 77 -10.95 2.66 -26.87
N GLY A 78 -10.22 1.64 -27.35
CA GLY A 78 -10.80 0.41 -27.88
C GLY A 78 -11.48 -0.41 -26.78
N ILE A 79 -10.82 -0.55 -25.63
CA ILE A 79 -11.36 -1.27 -24.47
C ILE A 79 -12.62 -0.58 -23.94
N MET A 80 -12.64 0.75 -23.85
CA MET A 80 -13.81 1.52 -23.43
C MET A 80 -15.00 1.33 -24.39
N LYS A 81 -14.74 1.30 -25.71
CA LYS A 81 -15.78 1.04 -26.72
C LYS A 81 -16.36 -0.36 -26.59
N GLU A 82 -15.51 -1.36 -26.34
CA GLU A 82 -15.94 -2.76 -26.19
C GLU A 82 -16.77 -2.98 -24.91
N LEU A 83 -16.33 -2.42 -23.78
CA LEU A 83 -17.03 -2.58 -22.50
C LEU A 83 -18.33 -1.79 -22.41
N GLY A 84 -18.35 -0.59 -23.01
CA GLY A 84 -19.40 0.40 -22.76
C GLY A 84 -19.49 0.84 -21.29
N ILE A 85 -20.42 1.74 -20.99
CA ILE A 85 -20.60 2.30 -19.63
C ILE A 85 -20.97 1.21 -18.62
N LYS A 86 -21.86 0.27 -19.01
CA LYS A 86 -22.29 -0.83 -18.14
C LYS A 86 -21.14 -1.77 -17.78
N GLY A 87 -20.24 -2.05 -18.73
CA GLY A 87 -19.06 -2.86 -18.47
C GLY A 87 -18.07 -2.16 -17.54
N LEU A 88 -17.91 -0.83 -17.65
CA LEU A 88 -16.98 -0.06 -16.80
C LEU A 88 -17.29 -0.10 -15.30
N ILE A 89 -18.56 -0.29 -14.93
CA ILE A 89 -19.02 -0.38 -13.54
C ILE A 89 -19.12 -1.83 -13.02
N GLN A 90 -18.65 -2.81 -13.81
CA GLN A 90 -18.70 -4.21 -13.42
C GLN A 90 -17.83 -4.48 -12.19
N GLY A 91 -18.42 -5.11 -11.17
CA GLY A 91 -17.73 -5.38 -9.91
C GLY A 91 -17.39 -4.14 -9.07
N TRP A 92 -18.04 -3.00 -9.34
CA TRP A 92 -17.79 -1.72 -8.66
C TRP A 92 -17.85 -1.83 -7.13
N GLY A 93 -18.92 -2.40 -6.57
CA GLY A 93 -19.08 -2.52 -5.12
C GLY A 93 -17.99 -3.38 -4.46
N ALA A 94 -17.62 -4.50 -5.07
CA ALA A 94 -16.53 -5.34 -4.57
C ALA A 94 -15.18 -4.62 -4.61
N ARG A 95 -14.97 -3.76 -5.62
CA ARG A 95 -13.75 -2.96 -5.73
C ARG A 95 -13.71 -1.82 -4.71
N VAL A 96 -14.82 -1.10 -4.52
CA VAL A 96 -14.95 -0.08 -3.47
C VAL A 96 -14.61 -0.68 -2.12
N LEU A 97 -15.23 -1.81 -1.78
CA LEU A 97 -14.98 -2.50 -0.53
C LEU A 97 -13.50 -2.88 -0.36
N TYR A 98 -12.90 -3.51 -1.37
CA TYR A 98 -11.49 -3.89 -1.34
C TYR A 98 -10.56 -2.68 -1.19
N CYS A 99 -10.78 -1.60 -1.94
CA CYS A 99 -9.95 -0.40 -1.88
C CYS A 99 -10.07 0.32 -0.53
N SER A 100 -11.28 0.48 -0.01
CA SER A 100 -11.52 1.12 1.29
C SER A 100 -10.91 0.30 2.42
N VAL A 101 -11.29 -0.98 2.54
CA VAL A 101 -10.73 -1.88 3.56
C VAL A 101 -9.21 -1.94 3.43
N GLY A 102 -8.70 -2.08 2.20
CA GLY A 102 -7.26 -2.18 1.99
C GLY A 102 -6.48 -0.94 2.40
N THR A 103 -7.07 0.24 2.26
CA THR A 103 -6.47 1.52 2.70
C THR A 103 -6.43 1.59 4.23
N PHE A 104 -7.57 1.36 4.90
CA PHE A 104 -7.64 1.41 6.37
C PHE A 104 -6.80 0.34 7.03
N THR A 105 -6.81 -0.90 6.51
CA THR A 105 -5.93 -1.98 6.99
C THR A 105 -4.46 -1.56 6.88
N THR A 106 -4.06 -0.88 5.80
CA THR A 106 -2.66 -0.44 5.67
C THR A 106 -2.32 0.65 6.68
N ILE A 107 -3.17 1.66 6.82
CA ILE A 107 -2.92 2.77 7.76
C ILE A 107 -2.86 2.26 9.20
N GLY A 108 -3.84 1.44 9.60
CA GLY A 108 -3.91 0.88 10.95
C GLY A 108 -2.75 -0.06 11.26
N LEU A 109 -2.33 -0.91 10.32
CA LEU A 109 -1.20 -1.81 10.53
C LEU A 109 0.16 -1.08 10.53
N LEU A 110 0.33 -0.03 9.71
CA LEU A 110 1.54 0.79 9.78
C LEU A 110 1.68 1.41 11.16
N ASP A 111 0.60 1.92 11.74
CA ASP A 111 0.66 2.48 13.09
C ASP A 111 0.89 1.40 14.15
N TYR A 112 0.18 0.27 14.06
CA TYR A 112 0.31 -0.87 14.97
C TYR A 112 1.73 -1.48 14.99
N THR A 113 2.41 -1.46 13.85
CA THR A 113 3.74 -2.07 13.71
C THR A 113 4.88 -1.07 13.81
N ASP A 114 4.63 0.14 14.34
CA ASP A 114 5.62 1.22 14.46
C ASP A 114 6.30 1.54 13.11
N ASN A 115 5.48 1.58 12.04
CA ASN A 115 5.87 1.75 10.65
C ASN A 115 6.82 0.66 10.10
N ASN A 116 6.83 -0.54 10.69
CA ASN A 116 7.54 -1.69 10.13
C ASN A 116 6.83 -2.20 8.86
N LEU A 117 7.38 -1.84 7.70
CA LEU A 117 6.78 -2.11 6.39
C LEU A 117 6.63 -3.62 6.11
N PHE A 118 7.63 -4.42 6.51
CA PHE A 118 7.60 -5.86 6.27
C PHE A 118 6.53 -6.54 7.12
N LEU A 119 6.51 -6.25 8.43
CA LEU A 119 5.51 -6.81 9.34
C LEU A 119 4.09 -6.36 8.95
N THR A 120 3.91 -5.07 8.62
CA THR A 120 2.67 -4.55 8.05
C THR A 120 2.23 -5.37 6.84
N THR A 121 3.14 -5.66 5.92
CA THR A 121 2.84 -6.41 4.69
C THR A 121 2.41 -7.84 4.99
N VAL A 122 3.14 -8.53 5.88
CA VAL A 122 2.82 -9.90 6.30
C VAL A 122 1.44 -9.97 6.94
N LEU A 123 1.10 -9.03 7.83
CA LEU A 123 -0.21 -8.97 8.50
C LEU A 123 -1.35 -8.56 7.56
N LYS A 124 -1.08 -7.64 6.62
CA LYS A 124 -2.05 -7.16 5.63
C LYS A 124 -2.44 -8.24 4.62
N ASN A 125 -1.50 -9.12 4.26
CA ASN A 125 -1.67 -10.11 3.20
C ASN A 125 -2.90 -11.02 3.40
N PRO A 126 -3.06 -11.74 4.54
CA PRO A 126 -4.21 -12.61 4.75
C PRO A 126 -5.53 -11.85 4.86
N LEU A 127 -5.52 -10.59 5.33
CA LEU A 127 -6.71 -9.76 5.45
C LEU A 127 -7.23 -9.28 4.08
N ASN A 128 -6.32 -8.88 3.20
CA ASN A 128 -6.68 -8.22 1.95
C ASN A 128 -6.73 -9.15 0.74
N LEU A 129 -6.02 -10.29 0.76
CA LEU A 129 -5.95 -11.20 -0.39
C LEU A 129 -7.33 -11.73 -0.80
N PRO A 130 -8.18 -12.24 0.12
CA PRO A 130 -9.50 -12.74 -0.25
C PRO A 130 -10.36 -11.66 -0.92
N LEU A 131 -10.34 -10.44 -0.37
CA LEU A 131 -11.07 -9.29 -0.90
C LEU A 131 -10.55 -8.88 -2.29
N SER A 132 -9.23 -8.89 -2.49
CA SER A 132 -8.63 -8.60 -3.79
C SER A 132 -9.04 -9.62 -4.84
N LEU A 133 -8.97 -10.92 -4.50
CA LEU A 133 -9.38 -12.00 -5.40
C LEU A 133 -10.86 -11.94 -5.74
N PHE A 134 -11.71 -11.67 -4.75
CA PHE A 134 -13.15 -11.51 -4.94
C PHE A 134 -13.46 -10.31 -5.84
N SER A 135 -12.84 -9.15 -5.58
CA SER A 135 -12.96 -7.95 -6.41
C SER A 135 -12.55 -8.21 -7.86
N ASN A 136 -11.39 -8.86 -8.08
CA ASN A 136 -10.92 -9.22 -9.42
C ASN A 136 -11.87 -10.20 -10.14
N ALA A 137 -12.46 -11.15 -9.41
CA ALA A 137 -13.44 -12.09 -9.97
C ALA A 137 -14.70 -11.37 -10.45
N GLN A 138 -15.26 -10.50 -9.61
CA GLN A 138 -16.42 -9.67 -9.93
C GLN A 138 -16.14 -8.73 -11.11
N GLN A 139 -14.98 -8.07 -11.13
CA GLN A 139 -14.55 -7.21 -12.25
C GLN A 139 -14.42 -7.99 -13.57
N ASN A 140 -14.14 -9.29 -13.52
CA ASN A 140 -14.13 -10.17 -14.70
C ASN A 140 -15.48 -10.82 -15.04
N GLY A 141 -16.56 -10.46 -14.33
CA GLY A 141 -17.93 -10.82 -14.70
C GLY A 141 -18.42 -12.13 -14.08
N LYS A 142 -17.65 -12.68 -13.14
CA LYS A 142 -18.08 -13.86 -12.38
C LYS A 142 -19.23 -13.48 -11.46
N ASN A 143 -20.21 -14.36 -11.33
CA ASN A 143 -21.26 -14.19 -10.32
C ASN A 143 -20.71 -14.43 -8.90
N LEU A 144 -21.54 -14.23 -7.86
CA LEU A 144 -21.12 -14.38 -6.47
C LEU A 144 -20.57 -15.78 -6.17
N LYS A 145 -21.30 -16.83 -6.57
CA LYS A 145 -20.93 -18.24 -6.33
C LYS A 145 -19.58 -18.58 -6.98
N GLU A 146 -19.39 -18.16 -8.23
CA GLU A 146 -18.14 -18.33 -8.96
C GLU A 146 -16.98 -17.53 -8.34
N SER A 147 -17.27 -16.36 -7.79
CA SER A 147 -16.27 -15.51 -7.15
C SER A 147 -15.80 -16.12 -5.83
N PHE A 148 -16.71 -16.62 -4.99
CA PHE A 148 -16.33 -17.36 -3.78
C PHE A 148 -15.55 -18.64 -4.11
N LYS A 149 -15.97 -19.40 -5.13
CA LYS A 149 -15.23 -20.57 -5.59
C LYS A 149 -13.82 -20.20 -6.07
N PHE A 150 -13.67 -19.10 -6.79
CA PHE A 150 -12.37 -18.59 -7.24
C PHE A 150 -11.47 -18.19 -6.06
N VAL A 151 -12.01 -17.50 -5.06
CA VAL A 151 -11.29 -17.13 -3.83
C VAL A 151 -10.81 -18.38 -3.11
N GLY A 152 -11.70 -19.35 -2.82
CA GLY A 152 -11.36 -20.57 -2.10
C GLY A 152 -10.28 -21.40 -2.79
N GLY A 153 -10.29 -21.45 -4.13
CA GLY A 153 -9.26 -22.14 -4.91
C GLY A 153 -7.92 -21.39 -5.04
N SER A 154 -7.91 -20.08 -4.80
CA SER A 154 -6.73 -19.23 -5.07
C SER A 154 -6.03 -18.73 -3.81
N VAL A 155 -6.75 -18.58 -2.70
CA VAL A 155 -6.22 -17.99 -1.45
C VAL A 155 -5.13 -18.83 -0.80
N PHE A 156 -5.08 -20.13 -1.08
CA PHE A 156 -4.03 -21.03 -0.58
C PHE A 156 -2.93 -21.30 -1.61
N ASN A 157 -3.04 -20.75 -2.83
CA ASN A 157 -2.02 -20.91 -3.83
C ASN A 157 -0.77 -20.10 -3.46
N LEU A 158 0.38 -20.78 -3.34
CA LEU A 158 1.64 -20.16 -2.91
C LEU A 158 2.06 -19.03 -3.85
N THR A 159 1.95 -19.23 -5.16
CA THR A 159 2.32 -18.22 -6.16
C THR A 159 1.44 -16.99 -6.06
N VAL A 160 0.12 -17.17 -5.87
CA VAL A 160 -0.83 -16.07 -5.68
C VAL A 160 -0.50 -15.28 -4.41
N ASN A 161 -0.21 -15.98 -3.30
CA ASN A 161 0.17 -15.34 -2.04
C ASN A 161 1.47 -14.56 -2.16
N ALA A 162 2.53 -15.17 -2.68
CA ALA A 162 3.83 -14.52 -2.85
C ALA A 162 3.74 -13.31 -3.77
N SER A 163 2.96 -13.41 -4.86
CA SER A 163 2.71 -12.30 -5.78
C SER A 163 1.97 -11.16 -5.11
N PHE A 164 0.92 -11.47 -4.33
CA PHE A 164 0.15 -10.46 -3.62
C PHE A 164 0.96 -9.80 -2.49
N LEU A 165 1.78 -10.58 -1.79
CA LEU A 165 2.71 -10.10 -0.75
C LEU A 165 3.72 -9.12 -1.36
N ALA A 166 4.37 -9.50 -2.46
CA ALA A 166 5.33 -8.65 -3.16
C ALA A 166 4.69 -7.34 -3.66
N ARG A 167 3.47 -7.42 -4.23
CA ARG A 167 2.71 -6.22 -4.64
C ARG A 167 2.35 -5.34 -3.44
N ASN A 168 1.93 -5.93 -2.32
CA ASN A 168 1.62 -5.17 -1.11
C ASN A 168 2.85 -4.45 -0.55
N PHE A 169 3.99 -5.15 -0.51
CA PHE A 169 5.25 -4.58 -0.04
C PHE A 169 5.68 -3.40 -0.91
N ALA A 170 5.66 -3.58 -2.23
CA ALA A 170 5.97 -2.53 -3.19
C ALA A 170 5.02 -1.33 -3.05
N GLY A 171 3.72 -1.55 -2.88
CA GLY A 171 2.75 -0.49 -2.66
C GLY A 171 2.99 0.29 -1.37
N ILE A 172 3.30 -0.41 -0.27
CA ILE A 172 3.64 0.22 1.01
C ILE A 172 4.92 1.04 0.90
N LEU A 173 5.95 0.54 0.20
CA LEU A 173 7.18 1.29 -0.06
C LEU A 173 6.92 2.60 -0.82
N CYS A 174 6.07 2.58 -1.85
CA CYS A 174 5.71 3.79 -2.60
C CYS A 174 5.04 4.84 -1.71
N TRP A 175 4.12 4.41 -0.82
CA TRP A 175 3.46 5.32 0.12
C TRP A 175 4.42 5.86 1.19
N GLU A 176 5.28 5.01 1.74
CA GLU A 176 6.29 5.39 2.73
C GLU A 176 7.25 6.46 2.17
N MET A 177 7.64 6.34 0.90
CA MET A 177 8.44 7.36 0.23
C MET A 177 7.73 8.72 0.22
N GLY A 178 6.43 8.76 -0.07
CA GLY A 178 5.65 9.99 0.02
C GLY A 178 5.48 10.52 1.43
N VAL A 179 5.34 9.64 2.45
CA VAL A 179 5.30 10.06 3.86
C VAL A 179 6.58 10.80 4.24
N LYS A 180 7.75 10.27 3.85
CA LYS A 180 9.04 10.93 4.11
C LYS A 180 9.14 12.31 3.45
N VAL A 181 8.70 12.43 2.20
CA VAL A 181 8.69 13.71 1.48
C VAL A 181 7.71 14.69 2.12
N ARG A 182 6.50 14.22 2.48
CA ARG A 182 5.49 15.01 3.18
C ARG A 182 6.04 15.59 4.47
N ASP A 183 6.61 14.74 5.31
CA ASP A 183 7.04 15.11 6.65
C ASP A 183 8.26 16.03 6.60
N TYR A 184 9.17 15.82 5.63
CA TYR A 184 10.27 16.74 5.36
C TYR A 184 9.77 18.14 4.97
N ILE A 185 8.84 18.24 4.02
CA ILE A 185 8.29 19.53 3.57
C ILE A 185 7.48 20.20 4.69
N TYR A 186 6.69 19.42 5.42
CA TYR A 186 5.91 19.90 6.55
C TYR A 186 6.80 20.52 7.63
N LYS A 187 7.87 19.82 8.05
CA LYS A 187 8.84 20.34 9.03
C LYS A 187 9.60 21.55 8.50
N SER A 188 10.06 21.49 7.25
CA SER A 188 10.83 22.59 6.63
C SER A 188 10.02 23.87 6.41
N SER A 189 8.69 23.79 6.48
CA SER A 189 7.77 24.94 6.35
C SER A 189 7.21 25.43 7.69
N GLY A 190 7.86 25.07 8.80
CA GLY A 190 7.42 25.46 10.13
C GLY A 190 6.08 24.84 10.53
N GLU A 191 5.77 23.66 9.99
CA GLU A 191 4.60 22.85 10.39
C GLU A 191 3.25 23.54 10.17
N SER A 192 3.21 24.48 9.22
CA SER A 192 2.03 25.25 8.85
C SER A 192 1.44 24.80 7.50
N ASN A 193 2.29 24.34 6.58
CA ASN A 193 1.88 23.99 5.22
C ASN A 193 1.51 22.51 5.08
N THR A 194 0.26 22.18 5.43
CA THR A 194 -0.27 20.82 5.27
C THR A 194 -0.63 20.51 3.81
N GLN A 195 -1.09 21.49 3.03
CA GLN A 195 -1.55 21.27 1.65
C GLN A 195 -0.40 20.99 0.68
N GLY A 196 0.67 21.79 0.73
CA GLY A 196 1.86 21.61 -0.09
C GLY A 196 2.57 20.30 0.22
N ALA A 197 2.74 19.99 1.51
CA ALA A 197 3.29 18.71 1.95
C ALA A 197 2.45 17.52 1.45
N THR A 198 1.13 17.57 1.59
CA THR A 198 0.22 16.52 1.11
C THR A 198 0.30 16.34 -0.40
N THR A 199 0.31 17.44 -1.16
CA THR A 199 0.40 17.41 -2.62
C THR A 199 1.70 16.77 -3.09
N ALA A 200 2.83 17.14 -2.48
CA ALA A 200 4.13 16.53 -2.79
C ALA A 200 4.13 15.03 -2.49
N ALA A 201 3.56 14.63 -1.34
CA ALA A 201 3.42 13.23 -0.97
C ALA A 201 2.62 12.41 -2.00
N ILE A 202 1.50 12.98 -2.46
CA ILE A 202 0.62 12.38 -3.46
C ILE A 202 1.34 12.25 -4.80
N LEU A 203 2.07 13.28 -5.24
CA LEU A 203 2.85 13.25 -6.48
C LEU A 203 3.94 12.17 -6.43
N THR A 204 4.77 12.17 -5.38
CA THR A 204 5.87 11.22 -5.22
C THR A 204 5.35 9.77 -5.16
N SER A 205 4.34 9.53 -4.33
CA SER A 205 3.76 8.18 -4.17
C SER A 205 2.99 7.74 -5.42
N GLY A 206 2.22 8.65 -6.03
CA GLY A 206 1.43 8.37 -7.23
C GLY A 206 2.31 8.02 -8.42
N ILE A 207 3.38 8.78 -8.67
CA ILE A 207 4.34 8.51 -9.75
C ILE A 207 5.06 7.19 -9.50
N SER A 208 5.64 7.00 -8.31
CA SER A 208 6.38 5.77 -7.99
C SER A 208 5.48 4.53 -8.05
N ALA A 209 4.25 4.60 -7.53
CA ALA A 209 3.27 3.52 -7.60
C ALA A 209 2.84 3.24 -9.04
N THR A 210 2.73 4.27 -9.89
CA THR A 210 2.37 4.10 -11.31
C THR A 210 3.46 3.32 -12.04
N ILE A 211 4.72 3.75 -11.91
CA ILE A 211 5.87 3.08 -12.56
C ILE A 211 5.99 1.65 -12.04
N MET A 212 5.93 1.47 -10.73
CA MET A 212 6.06 0.16 -10.09
C MET A 212 4.94 -0.80 -10.51
N ASN A 213 3.68 -0.35 -10.51
CA ASN A 213 2.57 -1.20 -10.94
C ASN A 213 2.57 -1.45 -12.45
N ALA A 214 3.01 -0.51 -13.28
CA ALA A 214 3.14 -0.74 -14.73
C ALA A 214 4.13 -1.87 -15.01
N TRP A 215 5.25 -1.89 -14.28
CA TRP A 215 6.24 -2.95 -14.35
C TRP A 215 5.75 -4.27 -13.76
N LEU A 216 5.19 -4.27 -12.56
CA LEU A 216 4.92 -5.50 -11.80
C LEU A 216 3.60 -6.19 -12.16
N LYS A 217 2.54 -5.43 -12.49
CA LYS A 217 1.22 -6.01 -12.75
C LYS A 217 1.26 -7.10 -13.83
N PRO A 218 1.93 -6.94 -14.99
CA PRO A 218 1.99 -7.98 -16.01
C PRO A 218 2.60 -9.31 -15.51
N PHE A 219 3.47 -9.26 -14.51
CA PHE A 219 4.09 -10.46 -13.94
C PHE A 219 3.16 -11.20 -12.99
N PHE A 220 2.30 -10.47 -12.28
CA PHE A 220 1.34 -11.01 -11.32
C PHE A 220 -0.03 -11.36 -11.91
N THR A 221 -0.48 -10.63 -12.94
CA THR A 221 -1.83 -10.79 -13.53
C THR A 221 -1.81 -11.18 -15.00
N GLY A 222 -0.67 -11.06 -15.69
CA GLY A 222 -0.53 -11.40 -17.10
C GLY A 222 -0.34 -12.90 -17.32
N LYS A 223 -1.05 -13.44 -18.31
CA LYS A 223 -0.85 -14.80 -18.84
C LYS A 223 0.19 -14.76 -19.97
N GLY A 224 0.97 -15.82 -20.10
CA GLY A 224 1.90 -15.98 -21.22
C GLY A 224 3.39 -15.85 -20.86
N PRO A 225 4.27 -15.96 -21.86
CA PRO A 225 5.72 -16.02 -21.68
C PRO A 225 6.31 -14.67 -21.24
N LEU A 226 7.55 -14.69 -20.73
CA LEU A 226 8.25 -13.51 -20.22
C LEU A 226 8.29 -12.33 -21.22
N GLY A 227 8.57 -12.60 -22.50
CA GLY A 227 8.63 -11.56 -23.54
C GLY A 227 7.31 -10.80 -23.71
N LEU A 228 6.18 -11.50 -23.62
CA LEU A 228 4.85 -10.87 -23.67
C LEU A 228 4.60 -10.00 -22.44
N LYS A 229 4.97 -10.49 -21.24
CA LYS A 229 4.84 -9.72 -19.99
C LYS A 229 5.65 -8.43 -20.03
N LEU A 230 6.87 -8.47 -20.56
CA LEU A 230 7.73 -7.30 -20.77
C LEU A 230 7.13 -6.32 -21.79
N ALA A 231 6.58 -6.82 -22.89
CA ALA A 231 5.91 -5.98 -23.89
C ALA A 231 4.70 -5.24 -23.29
N ILE A 232 3.88 -5.94 -22.48
CA ILE A 232 2.75 -5.34 -21.76
C ILE A 232 3.23 -4.30 -20.74
N ALA A 233 4.29 -4.59 -19.98
CA ALA A 233 4.86 -3.63 -19.02
C ALA A 233 5.29 -2.33 -19.71
N ASN A 234 6.04 -2.44 -20.82
CA ASN A 234 6.44 -1.29 -21.63
C ASN A 234 5.25 -0.53 -22.21
N ALA A 235 4.19 -1.22 -22.60
CA ALA A 235 2.97 -0.60 -23.10
C ALA A 235 2.24 0.20 -22.02
N LEU A 236 2.13 -0.37 -20.81
CA LEU A 236 1.53 0.30 -19.67
C LEU A 236 2.33 1.54 -19.26
N LEU A 237 3.65 1.54 -19.42
CA LEU A 237 4.47 2.74 -19.17
C LEU A 237 4.22 3.83 -20.21
N LYS A 238 4.13 3.46 -21.49
CA LYS A 238 3.89 4.41 -22.59
C LYS A 238 2.49 5.03 -22.54
N ASP A 239 1.50 4.24 -22.14
CA ASP A 239 0.11 4.66 -22.03
C ASP A 239 -0.42 4.22 -20.66
N CYS A 240 -0.08 5.02 -19.64
CA CYS A 240 -0.34 4.71 -18.25
C CYS A 240 -1.61 5.38 -17.69
N TRP A 241 -2.37 6.17 -18.45
CA TRP A 241 -3.33 7.11 -17.85
C TRP A 241 -4.37 6.49 -16.89
N PRO A 242 -4.98 5.29 -17.14
CA PRO A 242 -5.91 4.71 -16.17
C PRO A 242 -5.16 4.20 -14.94
N LEU A 243 -3.98 3.61 -15.16
CA LEU A 243 -3.14 3.16 -14.06
C LEU A 243 -2.72 4.35 -13.20
N ALA A 244 -2.21 5.42 -13.81
CA ALA A 244 -1.83 6.65 -13.15
C ALA A 244 -3.01 7.23 -12.36
N GLY A 245 -4.15 7.48 -13.02
CA GLY A 245 -5.34 7.97 -12.34
C GLY A 245 -5.74 7.10 -11.14
N ARG A 246 -5.68 5.77 -11.28
CA ARG A 246 -5.96 4.84 -10.19
C ARG A 246 -4.97 4.98 -9.03
N GLU A 247 -3.67 5.03 -9.31
CA GLU A 247 -2.63 5.15 -8.28
C GLU A 247 -2.70 6.51 -7.57
N PHE A 248 -2.92 7.60 -8.30
CA PHE A 248 -3.11 8.93 -7.74
C PHE A 248 -4.34 8.99 -6.82
N ILE A 249 -5.48 8.45 -7.25
CA ILE A 249 -6.69 8.37 -6.42
C ILE A 249 -6.44 7.54 -5.16
N SER A 250 -5.82 6.37 -5.29
CA SER A 250 -5.52 5.48 -4.16
C SER A 250 -4.56 6.13 -3.17
N THR A 251 -3.60 6.90 -3.68
CA THR A 251 -2.63 7.66 -2.89
C THR A 251 -3.29 8.83 -2.18
N THR A 252 -4.18 9.56 -2.84
CA THR A 252 -5.01 10.60 -2.22
C THR A 252 -5.82 10.01 -1.07
N MET A 253 -6.49 8.87 -1.27
CA MET A 253 -7.21 8.17 -0.20
C MET A 253 -6.32 7.86 1.00
N TYR A 254 -5.07 7.43 0.76
CA TYR A 254 -4.13 7.18 1.84
C TYR A 254 -3.79 8.47 2.61
N PHE A 255 -3.38 9.54 1.92
CA PHE A 255 -2.90 10.77 2.58
C PHE A 255 -4.00 11.62 3.23
N ILE A 256 -5.25 11.57 2.74
CA ILE A 256 -6.35 12.25 3.45
C ILE A 256 -6.68 11.58 4.79
N ASN A 257 -6.35 10.30 4.94
CA ASN A 257 -6.60 9.50 6.14
C ASN A 257 -5.34 9.31 7.02
N LYS A 258 -4.13 9.56 6.49
CA LYS A 258 -2.88 9.48 7.26
C LYS A 258 -2.62 10.82 7.97
N PRO A 259 -2.61 10.87 9.31
CA PRO A 259 -2.35 12.11 10.03
C PRO A 259 -0.94 12.65 9.78
N PHE A 260 -0.79 13.96 10.01
CA PHE A 260 0.51 14.61 10.13
C PHE A 260 1.19 14.20 11.45
N PRO A 261 2.53 14.24 11.52
CA PRO A 261 3.22 14.12 12.81
C PRO A 261 2.72 15.20 13.76
N GLU A 262 2.56 14.83 15.03
CA GLU A 262 2.24 15.80 16.08
C GLU A 262 3.41 16.78 16.24
N LYS A 263 3.11 18.06 16.45
CA LYS A 263 4.14 19.05 16.78
C LYS A 263 4.87 18.59 18.03
N GLU A 264 6.19 18.59 18.02
CA GLU A 264 6.95 18.47 19.26
C GLU A 264 6.52 19.65 20.15
N LYS A 265 5.78 19.36 21.22
CA LYS A 265 5.51 20.36 22.23
C LYS A 265 6.87 20.73 22.79
N GLN A 266 7.34 21.94 22.51
CA GLN A 266 8.46 22.50 23.24
C GLN A 266 8.10 22.39 24.73
N GLU A 267 8.88 21.63 25.49
CA GLU A 267 8.80 21.70 26.94
C GLU A 267 8.94 23.18 27.31
N PRO A 268 8.05 23.73 28.16
CA PRO A 268 8.21 25.10 28.61
C PRO A 268 9.60 25.20 29.25
N VAL A 269 10.46 26.00 28.62
CA VAL A 269 11.72 26.40 29.23
C VAL A 269 11.34 27.05 30.55
N GLU A 270 11.72 26.46 31.67
CA GLU A 270 11.62 27.11 32.99
C GLU A 270 12.32 28.47 32.84
N GLU A 271 11.54 29.55 32.87
CA GLU A 271 12.10 30.89 33.01
C GLU A 271 12.92 30.89 34.30
N PRO A 272 14.20 31.29 34.27
CA PRO A 272 14.94 31.43 35.51
C PRO A 272 14.28 32.53 36.33
N ASP A 273 13.84 32.18 37.55
CA ASP A 273 13.34 33.09 38.58
C ASP A 273 14.35 34.23 38.81
N ASN A 274 14.19 35.33 38.09
CA ASN A 274 14.86 36.58 38.37
C ASN A 274 13.96 37.43 39.29
N GLU A 275 13.72 36.94 40.51
CA GLU A 275 13.33 37.82 41.61
C GLU A 275 14.55 38.59 42.11
N ALA A 276 14.91 39.65 41.39
CA ALA A 276 15.69 40.74 41.98
C ALA A 276 14.78 41.51 42.94
N THR A 277 14.72 41.10 44.21
CA THR A 277 14.03 41.84 45.27
C THR A 277 14.73 43.18 45.50
N ILE A 278 14.21 44.26 44.92
CA ILE A 278 14.61 45.63 45.25
C ILE A 278 14.02 45.95 46.63
N ARG A 279 14.87 46.03 47.66
CA ARG A 279 14.48 46.57 48.97
C ARG A 279 14.46 48.11 48.90
N PRO A 280 13.34 48.78 49.24
CA PRO A 280 13.35 50.22 49.47
C PRO A 280 14.00 50.53 50.83
N LYS A 281 14.68 51.68 50.90
CA LYS A 281 15.36 52.25 52.07
C LYS A 281 14.37 52.72 53.15
#